data_AF-A0AB73L0J6-F1
#
_entry.id   AF-A0AB73L0J6-F1
#
_cell.length_a   1.000
_cell.length_b   1.000
_cell.length_c   1.000
_cell.angle_alpha   90.00
_cell.angle_beta   90.00
_cell.angle_gamma   90.00
#
_symmetry.space_group_name_H-M   'P 1'
#
loop_
_entity.id
_entity.type
_entity.pdbx_description
1 polymer ?
#
loop_
_entity_poly.entity_id
_entity_poly.type
_entity_poly.pdbx_seq_one_letter_code
_entity_poly.pdbx_strand_id
1 'polypeptide(L)'
;MIGQLVTGGPGRESDVVGQPKGGILATFVLLAPHRDPMKSDRYFDSYLQVSTNPLTGYGALRWQVPEDSVVPVDREIARSVWISRNPEPPALDQNVVADLGDWRLFEPRNTLPISDIRAAVEEFCELRSGQRPTAICWDRGDFGAYHSLNGQADMTPSYCQDPWCKDSGARHPLH
;
A
#
# COMPACT_ATOMS: atom_id res chain seq x y z
N MET A 1 21.95 45.73 -1.41
CA MET A 1 21.19 45.38 -2.64
C MET A 1 20.63 43.98 -2.40
N ILE A 2 19.38 43.82 -1.94
CA ILE A 2 18.09 43.86 -2.70
C ILE A 2 18.13 42.78 -3.79
N GLY A 3 17.43 41.65 -3.66
CA GLY A 3 15.99 41.40 -3.94
C GLY A 3 15.95 40.12 -4.81
N GLN A 4 14.99 39.18 -4.81
CA GLN A 4 13.53 39.19 -4.83
C GLN A 4 13.06 37.76 -4.42
N LEU A 5 12.12 37.56 -3.48
CA LEU A 5 10.66 37.42 -3.69
C LEU A 5 10.20 37.00 -5.10
N VAL A 6 9.80 35.73 -5.27
CA VAL A 6 8.84 35.35 -6.32
C VAL A 6 7.52 34.98 -5.63
N THR A 7 6.63 35.97 -5.60
CA THR A 7 5.19 35.79 -5.47
C THR A 7 4.63 35.34 -6.82
N GLY A 8 4.10 34.11 -6.89
CA GLY A 8 3.18 33.68 -7.94
C GLY A 8 1.75 33.72 -7.41
N GLY A 9 0.98 34.72 -7.82
CA GLY A 9 -0.43 34.92 -7.48
C GLY A 9 -1.40 34.01 -8.26
N PRO A 10 -2.72 34.18 -8.05
CA PRO A 10 -3.67 33.12 -7.81
C PRO A 10 -4.25 32.53 -9.10
N GLY A 11 -4.14 31.21 -9.26
CA GLY A 11 -4.65 30.47 -10.41
C GLY A 11 -5.51 29.30 -9.97
N ARG A 12 -6.75 29.60 -9.56
CA ARG A 12 -7.88 28.69 -9.35
C ARG A 12 -7.64 27.56 -8.34
N GLU A 13 -8.08 27.84 -7.12
CA GLU A 13 -8.71 26.84 -6.26
C GLU A 13 -9.65 25.94 -7.08
N SER A 14 -9.17 24.75 -7.40
CA SER A 14 -9.98 23.56 -7.30
C SER A 14 -9.38 22.74 -6.17
N ASP A 15 -9.45 23.27 -4.95
CA ASP A 15 -9.48 22.43 -3.74
C ASP A 15 -10.75 21.60 -3.88
N VAL A 16 -10.63 20.47 -4.58
CA VAL A 16 -11.63 19.43 -4.52
C VAL A 16 -11.59 18.92 -3.09
N VAL A 17 -12.53 19.42 -2.28
CA VAL A 17 -12.81 18.94 -0.94
C VAL A 17 -12.86 17.41 -1.00
N GLY A 18 -11.85 16.75 -0.43
CA GLY A 18 -11.76 15.29 -0.37
C GLY A 18 -10.60 14.64 -1.13
N GLN A 19 -9.76 15.37 -1.87
CA GLN A 19 -8.59 14.73 -2.47
C GLN A 19 -7.51 14.47 -1.40
N PRO A 20 -7.03 13.22 -1.23
CA PRO A 20 -6.05 12.88 -0.20
C PRO A 20 -4.74 13.63 -0.45
N LYS A 21 -4.45 14.61 0.41
CA LYS A 21 -3.19 15.37 0.36
C LYS A 21 -2.08 14.49 0.94
N GLY A 22 -1.20 13.96 0.10
CA GLY A 22 0.09 13.39 0.54
C GLY A 22 0.10 11.90 0.93
N GLY A 23 -0.85 11.09 0.47
CA GLY A 23 -0.81 9.64 0.70
C GLY A 23 0.39 8.96 0.02
N ILE A 24 1.13 8.14 0.77
CA ILE A 24 2.20 7.27 0.27
C ILE A 24 1.71 5.83 0.30
N LEU A 25 1.83 5.14 -0.84
CA LEU A 25 1.52 3.72 -0.98
C LEU A 25 2.81 2.94 -1.22
N ALA A 26 3.05 1.89 -0.43
CA ALA A 26 4.09 0.90 -0.65
C ALA A 26 3.46 -0.50 -0.70
N THR A 27 4.04 -1.39 -1.50
CA THR A 27 3.55 -2.77 -1.62
C THR A 27 4.71 -3.73 -1.44
N PHE A 28 4.52 -4.72 -0.57
CA PHE A 28 5.44 -5.80 -0.30
C PHE A 28 4.85 -7.10 -0.81
N VAL A 29 5.61 -7.80 -1.65
CA VAL A 29 5.20 -9.05 -2.28
C VAL A 29 6.20 -10.13 -1.90
N LEU A 30 5.69 -11.26 -1.41
CA LEU A 30 6.46 -12.48 -1.23
C LEU A 30 6.11 -13.48 -2.33
N LEU A 31 7.16 -13.92 -3.03
CA LEU A 31 7.11 -14.91 -4.10
C LEU A 31 7.81 -16.18 -3.61
N ALA A 32 7.14 -17.31 -3.72
CA ALA A 32 7.80 -18.59 -3.56
C ALA A 32 8.75 -18.81 -4.75
N PRO A 33 10.03 -19.20 -4.51
CA PRO A 33 11.03 -19.35 -5.56
C PRO A 33 10.74 -20.48 -6.58
N HIS A 34 9.67 -21.25 -6.41
CA HIS A 34 9.32 -22.40 -7.27
C HIS A 34 7.91 -22.32 -7.86
N ARG A 35 7.31 -21.13 -7.94
CA ARG A 35 5.98 -21.01 -8.53
C ARG A 35 6.02 -21.22 -10.03
N ASP A 36 5.15 -22.07 -10.53
CA ASP A 36 4.91 -22.24 -11.97
C ASP A 36 4.06 -21.05 -12.46
N PRO A 37 4.63 -20.10 -13.22
CA PRO A 37 3.91 -18.93 -13.69
C PRO A 37 2.73 -19.27 -14.62
N MET A 38 2.62 -20.52 -15.10
CA MET A 38 1.50 -20.99 -15.92
C MET A 38 0.29 -21.46 -15.11
N LYS A 39 0.41 -21.59 -13.77
CA LYS A 39 -0.66 -22.14 -12.91
C LYS A 39 -1.45 -21.12 -12.10
N SER A 40 -1.04 -19.86 -12.08
CA SER A 40 -1.71 -18.82 -11.30
C SER A 40 -1.79 -17.52 -12.07
N ASP A 41 -3.01 -16.99 -12.23
CA ASP A 41 -3.25 -15.63 -12.74
C ASP A 41 -2.75 -14.55 -11.77
N ARG A 42 -2.41 -14.92 -10.52
CA ARG A 42 -1.85 -14.01 -9.52
C ARG A 42 -0.36 -14.25 -9.35
N TYR A 43 0.39 -13.16 -9.40
CA TYR A 43 1.85 -13.17 -9.34
C TYR A 43 2.43 -13.22 -7.92
N PHE A 44 1.66 -13.46 -6.84
CA PHE A 44 2.17 -13.41 -5.46
C PHE A 44 1.68 -14.56 -4.57
N ASP A 45 2.50 -15.04 -3.64
CA ASP A 45 2.09 -16.03 -2.63
C ASP A 45 1.60 -15.34 -1.35
N SER A 46 2.17 -14.19 -1.02
CA SER A 46 1.62 -13.26 -0.04
C SER A 46 1.80 -11.84 -0.51
N TYR A 47 0.79 -11.02 -0.23
CA TYR A 47 0.74 -9.62 -0.58
C TYR A 47 0.41 -8.81 0.67
N LEU A 48 1.26 -7.84 0.98
CA LEU A 48 1.04 -6.84 2.01
C LEU A 48 1.14 -5.46 1.38
N GLN A 49 0.03 -4.75 1.29
CA GLN A 49 -0.02 -3.34 0.93
C GLN A 49 0.04 -2.49 2.19
N VAL A 50 0.82 -1.42 2.11
CA VAL A 50 1.05 -0.45 3.16
C VAL A 50 0.68 0.93 2.62
N SER A 51 -0.36 1.52 3.19
CA SER A 51 -0.77 2.88 2.88
C SER A 51 -0.46 3.77 4.08
N THR A 52 0.14 4.93 3.87
CA THR A 52 0.40 5.90 4.94
C THR A 52 0.02 7.31 4.51
N ASN A 53 -0.37 8.12 5.47
CA ASN A 53 -0.48 9.56 5.31
C ASN A 53 0.47 10.21 6.34
N PRO A 54 1.69 10.60 5.92
CA PRO A 54 2.68 11.20 6.81
C PRO A 54 2.21 12.51 7.46
N LEU A 55 1.26 13.23 6.84
CA LEU A 55 0.74 14.48 7.38
C LEU A 55 -0.12 14.25 8.64
N THR A 56 -0.81 13.12 8.71
CA THR A 56 -1.63 12.77 9.87
C THR A 56 -0.89 11.86 10.85
N GLY A 57 0.16 11.18 10.42
CA GLY A 57 0.90 10.22 11.24
C GLY A 57 0.25 8.84 11.31
N TYR A 58 -0.68 8.55 10.39
CA TYR A 58 -1.43 7.29 10.34
C TYR A 58 -1.19 6.53 9.05
N GLY A 59 -1.44 5.22 9.08
CA GLY A 59 -1.48 4.37 7.92
C GLY A 59 -2.46 3.23 8.09
N ALA A 60 -2.51 2.35 7.10
CA ALA A 60 -3.33 1.15 7.10
C ALA A 60 -2.62 0.04 6.32
N LEU A 61 -2.92 -1.19 6.69
CA LEU A 61 -2.37 -2.38 6.07
C LEU A 61 -3.48 -3.19 5.42
N ARG A 62 -3.17 -3.77 4.27
CA ARG A 62 -4.01 -4.74 3.59
C ARG A 62 -3.19 -5.98 3.28
N TRP A 63 -3.65 -7.14 3.73
CA TRP A 63 -2.98 -8.41 3.50
C TRP A 63 -3.91 -9.40 2.79
N GLN A 64 -3.35 -10.16 1.87
CA GLN A 64 -4.05 -11.21 1.14
C GLN A 64 -3.06 -12.27 0.67
N VAL A 65 -3.56 -13.50 0.57
CA VAL A 65 -2.88 -14.61 -0.12
C VAL A 65 -3.87 -15.19 -1.13
N PRO A 66 -3.41 -15.70 -2.27
CA PRO A 66 -4.30 -16.44 -3.16
C PRO A 66 -4.61 -17.84 -2.60
N GLU A 67 -5.68 -18.49 -3.07
CA GLU A 67 -6.11 -19.81 -2.59
C GLU A 67 -5.09 -20.92 -2.88
N ASP A 68 -4.25 -20.73 -3.90
CA ASP A 68 -3.17 -21.62 -4.32
C ASP A 68 -1.80 -21.22 -3.73
N SER A 69 -1.77 -20.29 -2.76
CA SER A 69 -0.53 -19.85 -2.10
C SER A 69 0.19 -21.01 -1.42
N VAL A 70 1.52 -20.98 -1.44
CA VAL A 70 2.34 -21.89 -0.63
C VAL A 70 2.41 -21.49 0.85
N VAL A 71 1.92 -20.30 1.21
CA VAL A 71 1.93 -19.82 2.59
C VAL A 71 0.96 -20.68 3.41
N PRO A 72 1.41 -21.29 4.52
CA PRO A 72 0.57 -22.17 5.32
C PRO A 72 -0.43 -21.34 6.12
N VAL A 73 -1.64 -21.21 5.58
CA VAL A 73 -2.81 -20.60 6.26
C VAL A 73 -4.07 -21.41 5.99
N ASP A 74 -5.04 -21.28 6.89
CA ASP A 74 -6.35 -21.90 6.71
C ASP A 74 -7.03 -21.37 5.45
N ARG A 75 -7.78 -22.25 4.77
CA ARG A 75 -8.46 -21.92 3.52
C ARG A 75 -9.48 -20.77 3.68
N GLU A 76 -10.10 -20.65 4.85
CA GLU A 76 -10.99 -19.54 5.15
C GLU A 76 -10.25 -18.20 5.23
N ILE A 77 -9.02 -18.21 5.74
CA ILE A 77 -8.16 -17.02 5.81
C ILE A 77 -7.71 -16.62 4.40
N ALA A 78 -7.34 -17.60 3.57
CA ALA A 78 -6.89 -17.36 2.19
C ALA A 78 -7.97 -16.81 1.24
N ARG A 79 -9.25 -16.98 1.57
CA ARG A 79 -10.37 -16.49 0.76
C ARG A 79 -10.76 -15.04 1.04
N SER A 80 -10.17 -14.42 2.06
CA SER A 80 -10.52 -13.07 2.51
C SER A 80 -9.38 -12.09 2.27
N VAL A 81 -9.76 -10.83 2.02
CA VAL A 81 -8.86 -9.70 2.20
C VAL A 81 -8.90 -9.32 3.67
N TRP A 82 -7.73 -9.06 4.23
CA TRP A 82 -7.60 -8.63 5.62
C TRP A 82 -7.09 -7.21 5.66
N ILE A 83 -7.67 -6.40 6.54
CA ILE A 83 -7.31 -5.01 6.75
C ILE A 83 -6.92 -4.78 8.20
N SER A 84 -5.99 -3.86 8.46
CA SER A 84 -5.63 -3.47 9.82
C SER A 84 -6.85 -3.04 10.60
N ARG A 85 -6.88 -3.37 11.90
CA ARG A 85 -7.91 -2.95 12.85
C ARG A 85 -7.29 -2.12 13.95
N ASN A 86 -7.76 -0.88 14.09
CA ASN A 86 -7.45 -0.01 15.20
C ASN A 86 -8.50 -0.14 16.31
N PRO A 87 -8.13 -0.63 17.50
CA PRO A 87 -9.05 -0.72 18.65
C PRO A 87 -9.43 0.67 19.20
N GLU A 88 -8.61 1.69 18.96
CA GLU A 88 -8.79 3.06 19.43
C GLU A 88 -8.76 4.04 18.24
N PRO A 89 -9.80 4.00 17.37
CA PRO A 89 -9.80 4.79 16.16
C PRO A 89 -9.86 6.29 16.44
N PRO A 90 -9.15 7.10 15.64
CA PRO A 90 -9.30 8.55 15.72
C PRO A 90 -10.73 8.96 15.33
N ALA A 91 -11.23 10.02 15.96
CA ALA A 91 -12.57 10.54 15.67
C ALA A 91 -12.70 11.14 14.26
N LEU A 92 -11.58 11.59 13.69
CA LEU A 92 -11.51 12.19 12.35
C LEU A 92 -10.94 11.19 11.35
N ASP A 93 -11.35 11.35 10.08
CA ASP A 93 -10.73 10.64 8.98
C ASP A 93 -9.26 11.06 8.81
N GLN A 94 -8.39 10.07 8.66
CA GLN A 94 -6.95 10.24 8.49
C GLN A 94 -6.55 10.37 7.02
N ASN A 95 -7.50 10.25 6.10
CA ASN A 95 -7.33 10.34 4.65
C ASN A 95 -6.25 9.38 4.13
N VAL A 96 -6.24 8.15 4.65
CA VAL A 96 -5.30 7.11 4.22
C VAL A 96 -5.89 6.41 2.99
N VAL A 97 -5.16 6.44 1.88
CA VAL A 97 -5.60 5.89 0.59
C VAL A 97 -5.63 4.36 0.62
N ALA A 98 -6.77 3.76 0.30
CA ALA A 98 -6.96 2.31 0.19
C ALA A 98 -6.62 1.78 -1.21
N ASP A 99 -6.98 2.51 -2.25
CA ASP A 99 -6.70 2.14 -3.64
C ASP A 99 -6.52 3.43 -4.46
N LEU A 100 -5.46 3.47 -5.28
CA LEU A 100 -5.10 4.62 -6.10
C LEU A 100 -5.93 4.72 -7.39
N GLY A 101 -6.53 3.61 -7.83
CA GLY A 101 -7.33 3.56 -9.06
C GLY A 101 -8.74 4.14 -8.87
N ASP A 102 -9.31 4.01 -7.67
CA ASP A 102 -10.67 4.49 -7.35
C ASP A 102 -10.71 5.56 -6.24
N TRP A 103 -9.53 5.96 -5.74
CA TRP A 103 -9.35 6.95 -4.66
C TRP A 103 -10.12 6.62 -3.37
N ARG A 104 -10.45 5.36 -3.13
CA ARG A 104 -11.08 4.95 -1.86
C ARG A 104 -10.14 5.20 -0.70
N LEU A 105 -10.72 5.56 0.44
CA LEU A 105 -10.01 5.77 1.69
C LEU A 105 -10.30 4.62 2.66
N PHE A 106 -9.34 4.36 3.54
CA PHE A 106 -9.58 3.51 4.71
C PHE A 106 -10.41 4.26 5.74
N GLU A 107 -11.41 3.57 6.30
CA GLU A 107 -12.16 4.09 7.45
C GLU A 107 -11.24 4.26 8.68
N PRO A 108 -11.54 5.20 9.60
CA PRO A 108 -10.74 5.43 10.81
C PRO A 108 -10.49 4.17 11.67
N ARG A 109 -11.44 3.24 11.72
CA ARG A 109 -11.28 1.94 12.40
C ARG A 109 -10.20 1.05 11.80
N ASN A 110 -9.76 1.35 10.59
CA ASN A 110 -8.73 0.58 9.90
C ASN A 110 -7.37 1.30 9.89
N THR A 111 -7.30 2.54 10.38
CA THR A 111 -6.07 3.33 10.36
C THR A 111 -5.36 3.27 11.71
N LEU A 112 -4.08 2.94 11.69
CA LEU A 112 -3.22 2.81 12.86
C LEU A 112 -2.14 3.90 12.86
N PRO A 113 -1.61 4.27 14.03
CA PRO A 113 -0.39 5.08 14.13
C PRO A 113 0.77 4.49 13.31
N ILE A 114 1.61 5.35 12.73
CA ILE A 114 2.77 4.90 11.92
C ILE A 114 3.72 3.98 12.70
N SER A 115 3.81 4.09 14.03
CA SER A 115 4.61 3.18 14.86
C SER A 115 4.17 1.72 14.69
N ASP A 116 2.86 1.49 14.67
CA ASP A 116 2.28 0.14 14.63
C ASP A 116 2.37 -0.42 13.21
N ILE A 117 2.19 0.45 12.21
CA ILE A 117 2.43 0.12 10.81
C ILE A 117 3.88 -0.33 10.61
N ARG A 118 4.85 0.41 11.15
CA ARG A 118 6.27 0.06 11.08
C ARG A 118 6.54 -1.29 11.73
N ALA A 119 6.06 -1.52 12.96
CA ALA A 119 6.27 -2.78 13.67
C ALA A 119 5.74 -3.99 12.88
N ALA A 120 4.55 -3.87 12.28
CA ALA A 120 3.98 -4.93 11.45
C ALA A 120 4.75 -5.16 10.14
N VAL A 121 5.27 -4.11 9.51
CA VAL A 121 6.11 -4.23 8.30
C VAL A 121 7.46 -4.88 8.63
N GLU A 122 8.10 -4.47 9.72
CA GLU A 122 9.35 -5.05 10.20
C GLU A 122 9.18 -6.54 10.47
N GLU A 123 8.13 -6.93 11.22
CA GLU A 123 7.79 -8.34 11.46
C GLU A 123 7.61 -9.13 10.14
N PHE A 124 6.83 -8.60 9.20
CA PHE A 124 6.59 -9.24 7.91
C PHE A 124 7.88 -9.51 7.14
N CYS A 125 8.76 -8.51 7.09
CA CYS A 125 10.03 -8.55 6.37
C CYS A 125 11.08 -9.42 7.05
N GLU A 126 11.11 -9.46 8.39
CA GLU A 126 12.05 -10.25 9.16
C GLU A 126 11.69 -11.74 9.13
N LEU A 127 10.42 -12.08 9.33
CA LEU A 127 9.97 -13.48 9.35
C LEU A 127 9.98 -14.13 7.97
N ARG A 128 9.73 -13.34 6.91
CA ARG A 128 9.64 -13.80 5.51
C ARG A 128 8.71 -15.02 5.30
N SER A 129 7.78 -15.23 6.22
CA SER A 129 6.86 -16.38 6.20
C SER A 129 5.71 -16.17 5.22
N GLY A 130 5.44 -14.92 4.83
CA GLY A 130 4.23 -14.53 4.09
C GLY A 130 2.96 -14.58 4.92
N GLN A 131 3.06 -14.93 6.21
CA GLN A 131 1.93 -14.87 7.11
C GLN A 131 1.60 -13.43 7.45
N ARG A 132 0.34 -13.23 7.81
CA ARG A 132 -0.16 -11.94 8.26
C ARG A 132 0.55 -11.55 9.58
N PRO A 133 1.10 -10.33 9.69
CA PRO A 133 1.76 -9.86 10.92
C PRO A 133 0.88 -9.96 12.16
N THR A 134 1.50 -10.28 13.29
CA THR A 134 0.86 -10.45 14.60
C THR A 134 0.98 -9.20 15.49
N ALA A 135 1.86 -8.26 15.15
CA ALA A 135 2.04 -6.99 15.84
C ALA A 135 0.77 -6.11 15.87
N ILE A 136 -0.21 -6.39 15.00
CA ILE A 136 -1.47 -5.64 14.91
C ILE A 136 -2.69 -6.56 14.82
N CYS A 137 -3.86 -5.99 15.09
CA CYS A 137 -5.14 -6.68 14.87
C CYS A 137 -5.62 -6.52 13.42
N TRP A 138 -6.48 -7.44 12.99
CA TRP A 138 -7.00 -7.48 11.63
C TRP A 138 -8.50 -7.76 11.62
N ASP A 139 -9.19 -7.07 10.73
CA ASP A 139 -10.58 -7.36 10.37
C ASP A 139 -10.66 -7.95 8.95
N ARG A 140 -11.71 -8.73 8.69
CA ARG A 140 -12.04 -9.11 7.31
C ARG A 140 -12.50 -7.84 6.59
N GLY A 141 -11.86 -7.53 5.47
CA GLY A 141 -12.20 -6.37 4.65
C GLY A 141 -13.11 -6.73 3.49
N ASP A 142 -14.03 -5.83 3.17
CA ASP A 142 -14.92 -5.91 2.01
C ASP A 142 -14.30 -5.30 0.74
N PHE A 143 -12.99 -5.02 0.76
CA PHE A 143 -12.26 -4.63 -0.44
C PHE A 143 -12.20 -5.85 -1.37
N GLY A 144 -12.57 -5.65 -2.65
CA GLY A 144 -12.44 -6.71 -3.65
C GLY A 144 -11.03 -7.25 -3.65
N ALA A 145 -10.86 -8.58 -3.78
CA ALA A 145 -9.54 -9.17 -4.00
C ALA A 145 -8.85 -8.43 -5.14
N TYR A 146 -7.53 -8.23 -5.03
CA TYR A 146 -6.70 -7.47 -5.99
C TYR A 146 -7.36 -7.31 -7.37
N HIS A 147 -7.65 -6.07 -7.78
CA HIS A 147 -7.88 -5.84 -9.20
C HIS A 147 -6.61 -6.28 -9.91
N SER A 148 -6.75 -7.36 -10.68
CA SER A 148 -5.69 -7.88 -11.54
C SER A 148 -4.99 -6.69 -12.20
N LEU A 149 -3.65 -6.66 -12.22
CA LEU A 149 -2.88 -5.77 -13.10
C LEU A 149 -3.19 -5.99 -14.60
N ASN A 150 -4.23 -6.76 -14.93
CA ASN A 150 -4.75 -6.99 -16.27
C ASN A 150 -5.75 -5.91 -16.72
N GLY A 151 -6.18 -5.01 -15.83
CA GLY A 151 -6.89 -3.81 -16.25
C GLY A 151 -5.90 -2.69 -16.43
N GLN A 152 -5.27 -2.61 -17.61
CA GLN A 152 -4.48 -1.49 -18.13
C GLN A 152 -4.27 -0.36 -17.11
N ALA A 153 -3.46 -0.63 -16.08
CA ALA A 153 -2.83 0.43 -15.37
C ALA A 153 -1.96 1.05 -16.45
N ASP A 154 -2.25 2.29 -16.82
CA ASP A 154 -1.20 3.14 -17.35
C ASP A 154 -0.12 3.11 -16.27
N MET A 155 0.80 2.14 -16.40
CA MET A 155 2.10 2.16 -15.75
C MET A 155 2.74 3.41 -16.31
N THR A 156 2.44 4.55 -15.69
CA THR A 156 3.31 5.70 -15.75
C THR A 156 4.57 5.19 -15.07
N PRO A 157 5.67 4.95 -15.83
CA PRO A 157 6.86 4.38 -15.24
C PRO A 157 7.31 5.33 -14.15
N SER A 158 7.31 4.88 -12.90
CA SER A 158 7.94 5.61 -11.82
C SER A 158 9.44 5.62 -12.15
N TYR A 159 9.90 6.72 -12.74
CA TYR A 159 11.32 6.98 -12.93
C TYR A 159 12.04 6.80 -11.59
N CYS A 160 13.22 6.17 -11.61
CA CYS A 160 14.06 6.05 -10.42
C CYS A 160 14.26 7.43 -9.79
N GLN A 161 13.78 7.62 -8.56
CA GLN A 161 13.97 8.87 -7.80
C GLN A 161 15.29 8.87 -7.02
N ASP A 162 16.23 7.99 -7.36
CA ASP A 162 17.58 8.01 -6.82
C ASP A 162 18.37 9.20 -7.43
N PRO A 163 18.79 10.20 -6.63
CA PRO A 163 19.54 11.36 -7.10
C PRO A 163 20.90 11.01 -7.72
N TRP A 164 21.39 9.78 -7.54
CA TRP A 164 22.66 9.30 -8.06
C TRP A 164 22.53 8.34 -9.24
N CYS A 165 21.30 7.93 -9.60
CA CYS A 165 21.07 7.12 -10.78
C CYS A 165 21.25 7.99 -12.04
N LYS A 166 22.17 7.57 -12.92
CA LYS A 166 22.48 8.27 -14.18
C LYS A 166 21.69 7.73 -15.39
N ASP A 167 20.87 6.72 -15.18
CA ASP A 167 20.13 6.06 -16.26
C ASP A 167 18.68 6.56 -16.29
N SER A 168 18.27 7.09 -17.44
CA SER A 168 16.94 7.68 -17.67
C SER A 168 15.93 6.68 -18.26
N GLY A 169 16.31 5.40 -18.37
CA GLY A 169 15.46 4.33 -18.86
C GLY A 169 14.38 3.89 -17.85
N ALA A 170 13.18 3.58 -18.36
CA ALA A 170 12.03 3.11 -17.60
C ALA A 170 12.13 1.64 -17.10
N ARG A 171 13.23 0.94 -17.40
CA ARG A 171 13.42 -0.48 -17.03
C ARG A 171 14.87 -0.70 -16.59
N HIS A 172 15.11 -0.62 -15.29
CA HIS A 172 16.36 -1.12 -14.72
C HIS A 172 16.16 -2.56 -14.24
N PRO A 173 16.95 -3.55 -14.72
CA PRO A 173 17.02 -4.83 -14.08
C PRO A 173 17.91 -4.68 -12.85
N LEU A 174 17.39 -5.04 -11.67
CA LEU A 174 18.02 -5.00 -10.34
C LEU A 174 17.79 -3.71 -9.55
N HIS A 175 16.57 -3.58 -9.03
CA HIS A 175 16.33 -3.37 -7.60
C HIS A 175 15.08 -4.15 -7.19
#